data_AF-A0A537I7H2-F1
#
_entry.id   AF-A0A537I7H2-F1
#
_cell.length_a   1.000
_cell.length_b   1.000
_cell.length_c   1.000
_cell.angle_alpha   90.00
_cell.angle_beta   90.00
_cell.angle_gamma   90.00
#
_symmetry.space_group_name_H-M   'P 1'
#
loop_
_entity.id
_entity.type
_entity.pdbx_description
1 polymer ?
#
loop_
_entity_poly.entity_id
_entity_poly.type
_entity_poly.pdbx_seq_one_letter_code
_entity_poly.pdbx_strand_id
1 'polypeptide(L)'
;MDADNAVGKKTLVLRLGYAKSISVYVGMVVTAYILIILYAFLEIFSPGITSLTSLIALLSLPFAAKAIKILRVNYKDPHAIIPANANTIFLHLSFGVLAILGFAIGAALGL
;
A
#
# COMPACT_ATOMS: atom_id res chain seq x y z
N MET A 1 -3.80 -20.84 4.25
CA MET A 1 -4.40 -20.90 5.60
C MET A 1 -3.97 -22.15 6.33
N ASP A 2 -4.03 -23.31 5.68
CA ASP A 2 -3.85 -24.62 6.32
C ASP A 2 -2.52 -24.77 7.03
N ALA A 3 -1.42 -24.34 6.41
CA ALA A 3 -0.09 -24.37 7.03
C ALA A 3 -0.02 -23.54 8.33
N ASP A 4 -0.59 -22.33 8.34
CA ASP A 4 -0.62 -21.48 9.52
C ASP A 4 -1.54 -22.05 10.61
N ASN A 5 -2.67 -22.64 10.23
CA ASN A 5 -3.61 -23.28 11.14
C ASN A 5 -3.01 -24.53 11.80
N ALA A 6 -2.27 -25.34 11.04
CA ALA A 6 -1.65 -26.57 11.50
C ALA A 6 -0.64 -26.35 12.64
N VAL A 7 0.01 -25.18 12.67
CA VAL A 7 0.94 -24.78 13.73
C VAL A 7 0.31 -23.84 14.78
N GLY A 8 -1.02 -23.69 14.77
CA GLY A 8 -1.76 -22.91 15.76
C GLY A 8 -1.60 -21.39 15.65
N LYS A 9 -1.14 -20.85 14.52
CA LYS A 9 -1.09 -19.39 14.32
C LYS A 9 -2.51 -18.83 14.26
N LYS A 10 -2.68 -17.62 14.80
CA LYS A 10 -3.98 -16.93 14.85
C LYS A 10 -3.98 -15.68 13.98
N THR A 11 -3.58 -15.82 12.71
CA THR A 11 -3.46 -14.71 11.75
C THR A 11 -4.83 -14.08 11.46
N LEU A 12 -4.84 -12.80 11.04
CA LEU A 12 -6.06 -12.11 10.59
C LEU A 12 -6.76 -12.88 9.47
N VAL A 13 -5.97 -13.46 8.56
CA VAL A 13 -6.49 -14.26 7.46
C VAL A 13 -7.31 -15.44 7.97
N LEU A 14 -6.81 -16.18 8.96
CA LEU A 14 -7.55 -17.30 9.56
C LEU A 14 -8.83 -16.87 10.28
N ARG A 15 -8.84 -15.71 10.93
CA ARG A 15 -10.01 -15.22 11.68
C ARG A 15 -11.11 -14.66 10.78
N LEU A 16 -10.72 -14.00 9.68
CA LEU A 16 -11.64 -13.27 8.81
C LEU A 16 -12.06 -14.09 7.58
N GLY A 17 -11.29 -15.11 7.21
CA GLY A 17 -11.43 -15.80 5.94
C GLY A 17 -10.88 -14.98 4.77
N TYR A 18 -10.80 -15.60 3.58
CA TYR A 18 -10.11 -15.01 2.43
C TYR A 18 -10.77 -13.71 1.95
N ALA A 19 -12.09 -13.72 1.72
CA ALA A 19 -12.80 -12.59 1.14
C ALA A 19 -12.66 -11.31 1.97
N LYS A 20 -12.93 -11.39 3.28
CA LYS A 20 -12.78 -10.24 4.19
C LYS A 20 -11.32 -9.79 4.31
N SER A 21 -10.37 -10.72 4.29
CA SER A 21 -8.94 -10.38 4.34
C SER A 21 -8.46 -9.62 3.12
N ILE A 22 -8.96 -10.00 1.93
CA ILE A 22 -8.69 -9.26 0.69
C ILE A 22 -9.29 -7.86 0.78
N SER A 23 -10.52 -7.71 1.29
CA SER A 23 -11.14 -6.39 1.47
C SER A 23 -10.34 -5.52 2.45
N VAL A 24 -9.85 -6.08 3.56
CA VAL A 24 -8.99 -5.37 4.51
C VAL A 24 -7.68 -4.95 3.85
N TYR A 25 -7.02 -5.84 3.11
CA TYR A 25 -5.80 -5.52 2.38
C TYR A 25 -6.01 -4.39 1.37
N VAL A 26 -7.04 -4.50 0.54
CA VAL A 26 -7.40 -3.44 -0.44
C VAL A 26 -7.72 -2.14 0.29
N GLY A 27 -8.46 -2.21 1.40
CA GLY A 27 -8.77 -1.05 2.24
C GLY A 27 -7.50 -0.35 2.72
N MET A 28 -6.53 -1.07 3.29
CA MET A 28 -5.25 -0.50 3.72
C MET A 28 -4.50 0.20 2.59
N VAL A 29 -4.42 -0.42 1.41
CA VAL A 29 -3.75 0.18 0.25
C VAL A 29 -4.47 1.44 -0.22
N VAL A 30 -5.80 1.40 -0.36
CA VAL A 30 -6.60 2.57 -0.77
C VAL A 30 -6.48 3.70 0.25
N THR A 31 -6.57 3.39 1.55
CA THR A 31 -6.41 4.37 2.62
C THR A 31 -5.03 5.02 2.57
N ALA A 32 -3.95 4.28 2.33
CA ALA A 32 -2.62 4.87 2.19
C ALA A 32 -2.53 5.91 1.05
N TYR A 33 -3.14 5.60 -0.11
CA TYR A 33 -3.20 6.55 -1.22
C TYR A 33 -4.08 7.76 -0.92
N ILE A 34 -5.22 7.57 -0.24
CA ILE A 34 -6.05 8.69 0.20
C ILE A 34 -5.27 9.58 1.16
N LEU A 35 -4.55 9.00 2.12
CA LEU A 35 -3.79 9.76 3.11
C LEU A 35 -2.66 10.58 2.48
N ILE A 36 -1.92 10.04 1.50
CA ILE A 36 -0.86 10.83 0.83
C ILE A 36 -1.44 11.94 -0.05
N ILE A 37 -2.60 11.71 -0.67
CA ILE A 37 -3.33 12.74 -1.42
C ILE A 37 -3.77 13.85 -0.47
N LEU A 38 -4.43 13.49 0.64
CA LEU A 38 -4.86 14.46 1.66
C LEU A 38 -3.65 15.22 2.22
N TYR A 39 -2.57 14.53 2.56
CA TYR A 39 -1.31 15.14 3.00
C TYR A 39 -0.80 16.19 2.00
N ALA A 40 -0.75 15.87 0.71
CA ALA A 40 -0.31 16.82 -0.31
C ALA A 40 -1.26 18.03 -0.43
N PHE A 41 -2.57 17.81 -0.36
CA PHE A 41 -3.56 18.88 -0.49
C PHE A 41 -3.66 19.79 0.74
N LEU A 42 -3.21 19.35 1.91
CA LEU A 42 -3.09 20.21 3.09
C LEU A 42 -2.15 21.39 2.86
N GLU A 43 -1.23 21.30 1.90
CA GLU A 43 -0.31 22.38 1.53
C GLU A 43 -1.04 23.65 1.09
N ILE A 44 -2.23 23.50 0.48
CA ILE A 44 -3.08 24.62 0.07
C ILE A 44 -3.56 25.43 1.28
N PHE A 45 -3.77 24.76 2.42
CA PHE A 45 -4.31 25.37 3.64
C PHE A 45 -3.23 25.68 4.69
N SER A 46 -2.08 25.01 4.62
CA SER A 46 -0.99 25.14 5.60
C SER A 46 0.37 25.06 4.90
N PRO A 47 0.77 26.11 4.19
CA PRO A 47 1.99 26.11 3.40
C PRO A 47 3.25 25.85 4.26
N GLY A 48 4.16 25.03 3.75
CA GLY A 48 5.44 24.70 4.37
C GLY A 48 5.39 23.64 5.48
N ILE A 49 4.22 23.09 5.78
CA ILE A 49 4.06 21.96 6.72
C ILE A 49 4.04 20.62 5.96
N THR A 50 3.45 20.62 4.77
CA THR A 50 3.31 19.45 3.91
C THR A 50 4.05 19.69 2.60
N SER A 51 3.75 18.91 1.56
CA SER A 51 4.27 19.23 0.24
C SER A 51 3.47 18.59 -0.89
N LEU A 52 3.14 19.39 -1.92
CA LEU A 52 2.47 18.91 -3.13
C LEU A 52 3.33 17.91 -3.91
N THR A 53 4.66 18.02 -3.83
CA THR A 53 5.58 17.09 -4.52
C THR A 53 5.55 15.68 -3.93
N SER A 54 4.96 15.47 -2.73
CA SER A 54 4.71 14.13 -2.19
C SER A 54 3.78 13.27 -3.06
N LEU A 55 3.00 13.88 -3.98
CA LEU A 55 2.18 13.17 -4.96
C LEU A 55 2.98 12.29 -5.93
N ILE A 56 4.31 12.44 -6.01
CA ILE A 56 5.14 11.49 -6.78
C ILE A 56 5.03 10.05 -6.23
N ALA A 57 4.61 9.87 -4.98
CA ALA A 57 4.29 8.55 -4.42
C ALA A 57 3.22 7.79 -5.21
N LEU A 58 2.37 8.48 -5.97
CA LEU A 58 1.38 7.88 -6.86
C LEU A 58 2.02 7.06 -8.00
N LEU A 59 3.31 7.27 -8.31
CA LEU A 59 4.04 6.42 -9.27
C LEU A 59 4.18 4.96 -8.80
N SER A 60 3.89 4.65 -7.53
CA SER A 60 3.83 3.28 -7.02
C SER A 60 2.52 2.54 -7.34
N LEU A 61 1.52 3.21 -7.91
CA LEU A 61 0.21 2.64 -8.29
C LEU A 61 0.27 1.35 -9.12
N PRO A 62 1.19 1.18 -10.10
CA PRO A 62 1.29 -0.06 -10.86
C PRO A 62 1.56 -1.28 -9.99
N PHE A 63 2.36 -1.15 -8.92
CA PHE A 63 2.63 -2.25 -7.97
C PHE A 63 1.37 -2.59 -7.16
N ALA A 64 0.63 -1.58 -6.70
CA ALA A 64 -0.64 -1.79 -6.00
C ALA A 64 -1.67 -2.51 -6.88
N ALA A 65 -1.85 -2.05 -8.12
CA ALA A 65 -2.78 -2.65 -9.06
C ALA A 65 -2.43 -4.11 -9.34
N LYS A 66 -1.14 -4.42 -9.58
CA LYS A 66 -0.66 -5.79 -9.79
C LYS A 66 -0.88 -6.67 -8.55
N ALA A 67 -0.51 -6.19 -7.36
CA ALA A 67 -0.70 -6.94 -6.12
C ALA A 67 -2.17 -7.28 -5.87
N ILE A 68 -3.06 -6.29 -5.98
CA ILE A 68 -4.50 -6.46 -5.77
C ILE A 68 -5.10 -7.41 -6.81
N LYS A 69 -4.76 -7.25 -8.09
CA LYS A 69 -5.26 -8.11 -9.17
C LYS A 69 -4.87 -9.57 -8.95
N ILE A 70 -3.58 -9.83 -8.72
CA ILE A 70 -3.07 -11.19 -8.54
C ILE A 70 -3.69 -11.81 -7.29
N LEU A 71 -3.74 -11.08 -6.17
CA LEU A 71 -4.35 -11.59 -4.95
C LEU A 71 -5.82 -11.96 -5.13
N ARG A 72 -6.62 -11.10 -5.78
CA ARG A 72 -8.06 -11.35 -5.99
C ARG A 72 -8.33 -12.58 -6.85
N VAL A 73 -7.46 -12.89 -7.81
CA VAL A 73 -7.60 -14.06 -8.68
C VAL A 73 -7.10 -15.33 -8.00
N ASN A 74 -5.99 -15.24 -7.28
CA ASN A 74 -5.22 -16.42 -6.85
C ASN A 74 -5.30 -16.74 -5.35
N TYR A 75 -6.08 -16.01 -4.54
CA TYR A 75 -6.05 -16.08 -3.07
C TYR A 75 -6.17 -17.47 -2.42
N LYS A 76 -6.71 -18.47 -3.13
CA LYS A 76 -6.85 -19.85 -2.63
C LYS A 76 -5.60 -20.70 -2.83
N ASP A 77 -4.70 -20.30 -3.72
CA ASP A 77 -3.47 -21.02 -4.04
C ASP A 77 -2.27 -20.27 -3.41
N PRO A 78 -1.63 -20.85 -2.37
CA PRO A 78 -0.49 -20.24 -1.67
C PRO A 78 0.71 -19.94 -2.58
N HIS A 79 0.92 -20.70 -3.65
CA HIS A 79 2.03 -20.47 -4.57
C HIS A 79 1.69 -19.38 -5.59
N ALA A 80 0.45 -19.34 -6.07
CA ALA A 80 0.00 -18.34 -7.03
C ALA A 80 -0.17 -16.92 -6.45
N ILE A 81 -0.15 -16.77 -5.11
CA ILE A 81 -0.09 -15.45 -4.44
C ILE A 81 1.33 -14.91 -4.20
N ILE A 82 2.39 -15.71 -4.45
CA ILE A 82 3.78 -15.24 -4.29
C ILE A 82 4.05 -13.95 -5.07
N PRO A 83 3.62 -13.81 -6.34
CA PRO A 83 3.81 -12.56 -7.08
C PRO A 83 3.01 -11.38 -6.48
N ALA A 84 1.86 -11.63 -5.85
CA ALA A 84 1.11 -10.58 -5.15
C ALA A 84 1.92 -10.07 -3.95
N ASN A 85 2.48 -10.97 -3.14
CA ASN A 85 3.32 -10.63 -2.00
C ASN A 85 4.57 -9.84 -2.44
N ALA A 86 5.24 -10.26 -3.52
CA ALA A 86 6.37 -9.53 -4.08
C ALA A 86 5.98 -8.10 -4.51
N ASN A 87 4.85 -7.94 -5.21
CA ASN A 87 4.36 -6.61 -5.57
C ASN A 87 3.98 -5.78 -4.34
N THR A 88 3.49 -6.37 -3.25
CA THR A 88 3.24 -5.66 -1.99
C THR A 88 4.53 -5.14 -1.37
N ILE A 89 5.62 -5.92 -1.41
CA ILE A 89 6.95 -5.49 -0.95
C ILE A 89 7.44 -4.30 -1.79
N PHE A 90 7.40 -4.42 -3.12
CA PHE A 90 7.78 -3.34 -4.02
C PHE A 90 6.90 -2.10 -3.87
N LEU A 91 5.59 -2.28 -3.64
CA LEU A 91 4.67 -1.20 -3.34
C LEU A 91 5.10 -0.46 -2.08
N HIS A 92 5.31 -1.16 -0.96
CA HIS A 92 5.69 -0.52 0.29
C HIS A 92 7.01 0.24 0.17
N LEU A 93 8.02 -0.39 -0.44
CA LEU A 93 9.33 0.22 -0.65
C LEU A 93 9.23 1.45 -1.56
N SER A 94 8.63 1.32 -2.74
CA SER A 94 8.52 2.41 -3.71
C SER A 94 7.68 3.56 -3.17
N PHE A 95 6.54 3.27 -2.53
CA PHE A 95 5.68 4.28 -1.91
C PHE A 95 6.46 5.06 -0.85
N GLY A 96 7.15 4.38 0.06
CA GLY A 96 7.93 5.02 1.13
C GLY A 96 9.06 5.89 0.59
N VAL A 97 9.87 5.36 -0.34
CA VAL A 97 10.98 6.12 -0.96
C VAL A 97 10.45 7.34 -1.72
N LEU A 98 9.41 7.17 -2.53
CA LEU A 98 8.82 8.27 -3.30
C LEU A 98 8.17 9.32 -2.39
N ALA A 99 7.53 8.93 -1.29
CA ALA A 99 6.97 9.88 -0.33
C ALA A 99 8.07 10.70 0.36
N ILE A 100 9.16 10.06 0.79
CA ILE A 100 10.32 10.74 1.39
C ILE A 100 10.96 11.71 0.38
N LEU A 101 11.22 11.24 -0.84
CA LEU A 101 11.78 12.08 -1.90
C LEU A 101 10.86 13.25 -2.24
N GLY A 102 9.55 13.00 -2.34
CA GLY A 102 8.57 14.03 -2.64
C GLY A 102 8.53 15.10 -1.57
N PHE A 103 8.57 14.72 -0.28
CA PHE A 103 8.69 15.67 0.81
C PHE A 103 10.01 16.46 0.78
N ALA A 104 11.14 15.78 0.61
CA ALA A 104 12.46 16.42 0.59
C ALA A 104 12.64 17.41 -0.58
N ILE A 105 12.11 17.06 -1.76
CA ILE A 105 12.10 17.95 -2.93
C ILE A 105 11.25 19.19 -2.65
N GLY A 106 10.07 19.02 -2.06
CA GLY A 106 9.21 20.11 -1.66
C GLY A 106 9.91 21.10 -0.74
N ALA A 107 10.45 20.57 0.35
CA ALA A 107 11.22 21.34 1.31
C ALA A 107 12.41 22.09 0.66
N ALA A 108 13.12 21.46 -0.29
CA ALA A 108 14.22 22.09 -1.00
C ALA A 108 13.78 23.19 -1.97
N LEU A 109 12.58 23.10 -2.53
CA LEU A 109 12.00 24.08 -3.45
C LEU A 109 11.17 25.16 -2.74
N GLY A 110 10.92 25.02 -1.43
CA GLY A 110 10.02 25.88 -0.66
C GLY A 110 8.54 25.66 -1.02
N LEU A 111 8.17 24.40 -1.30
CA LEU A 111 6.86 23.93 -1.78
C LEU A 111 6.25 22.81 -0.93
#